data_AF-A0A7C9NGU2-F1
#
_entry.id   AF-A0A7C9NGU2-F1
#
_cell.length_a   1.000
_cell.length_b   1.000
_cell.length_c   1.000
_cell.angle_alpha   90.00
_cell.angle_beta   90.00
_cell.angle_gamma   90.00
#
_symmetry.space_group_name_H-M   'P 1'
#
loop_
_entity.id
_entity.type
_entity.pdbx_description
1 polymer ?
#
loop_
_entity_poly.entity_id
_entity_poly.type
_entity_poly.pdbx_seq_one_letter_code
_entity_poly.pdbx_strand_id
1 'polypeptide(L)'
;MTIEDGNRLDAVLPVAAHDWERFERLLAPSLAAFGGELLGTCWVVVPPALVNEATKRCPSGPYYVVCEEEVAPGLSRLCERDWFKQQVVKLAISAFVRTDFYLTLDADVLLVRNATARDFVKDGRAWLCATDAGIHPEWYQWSSSVLRTTWNGRYYGFTPAVLSVDAVNELFRYICRITRPGLTKGIRINRLAVSDLIDLLPWTEHSLYGIYLEAANRLEQYHYVTSQSLYENSVWKPGEFASWDPADSFRLDADFFFSVVQSTAEVPVKDVWEQISPYLENGHGVTNDRLLKNEVI
;
A
#
# COMPACT_ATOMS: atom_id res chain seq x y z
N MET A 1 22.73 -13.70 10.76
CA MET A 1 22.76 -12.30 10.29
C MET A 1 22.23 -11.49 11.46
N THR A 2 23.07 -10.60 11.99
CA THR A 2 22.87 -9.93 13.29
C THR A 2 21.73 -8.92 13.21
N ILE A 3 20.84 -9.00 14.20
CA ILE A 3 19.62 -8.21 14.36
C ILE A 3 20.03 -6.80 14.82
N GLU A 4 20.36 -5.93 13.89
CA GLU A 4 20.36 -4.47 14.12
C GLU A 4 19.46 -3.73 13.12
N ASP A 5 19.19 -4.32 11.94
CA ASP A 5 18.32 -3.71 10.89
C ASP A 5 16.84 -4.14 10.95
N GLY A 6 16.45 -5.06 11.84
CA GLY A 6 15.10 -5.66 11.90
C GLY A 6 13.98 -4.77 12.48
N ASN A 7 14.17 -3.46 12.57
CA ASN A 7 13.24 -2.54 13.24
C ASN A 7 12.38 -1.69 12.29
N ARG A 8 12.58 -1.79 10.97
CA ARG A 8 11.86 -0.98 9.97
C ARG A 8 11.31 -1.85 8.85
N LEU A 9 10.31 -1.35 8.14
CA LEU A 9 9.72 -2.00 6.97
C LEU A 9 10.17 -1.30 5.70
N ASP A 10 10.56 -2.08 4.69
CA ASP A 10 10.57 -1.54 3.33
C ASP A 10 9.14 -1.20 2.90
N ALA A 11 9.01 -0.26 1.98
CA ALA A 11 7.74 0.15 1.41
C ALA A 11 7.83 0.25 -0.12
N VAL A 12 6.69 0.13 -0.79
CA VAL A 12 6.55 0.35 -2.22
C VAL A 12 5.52 1.44 -2.48
N LEU A 13 5.87 2.37 -3.34
CA LEU A 13 5.02 3.47 -3.77
C LEU A 13 5.08 3.58 -5.30
N PRO A 14 4.10 3.03 -6.03
CA PRO A 14 3.93 3.32 -7.44
C PRO A 14 3.53 4.78 -7.63
N VAL A 15 4.20 5.52 -8.52
CA VAL A 15 3.89 6.94 -8.79
C VAL A 15 3.81 7.19 -10.29
N ALA A 16 2.62 7.49 -10.79
CA ALA A 16 2.44 8.00 -12.15
C ALA A 16 2.63 9.53 -12.20
N ALA A 17 2.64 10.10 -13.41
CA ALA A 17 2.85 11.54 -13.59
C ALA A 17 1.85 12.41 -12.81
N HIS A 18 0.59 11.96 -12.71
CA HIS A 18 -0.48 12.69 -12.01
C HIS A 18 -0.44 12.52 -10.49
N ASP A 19 0.29 11.52 -9.98
CA ASP A 19 0.39 11.22 -8.55
C ASP A 19 1.48 12.06 -7.87
N TRP A 20 2.39 12.64 -8.65
CA TRP A 20 3.62 13.24 -8.13
C TRP A 20 3.35 14.40 -7.15
N GLU A 21 2.38 15.25 -7.45
CA GLU A 21 2.00 16.36 -6.57
C GLU A 21 1.47 15.85 -5.22
N ARG A 22 0.67 14.78 -5.22
CA ARG A 22 0.15 14.15 -4.01
C ARG A 22 1.28 13.50 -3.19
N PHE A 23 2.19 12.79 -3.85
CA PHE A 23 3.36 12.23 -3.17
C PHE A 23 4.21 13.32 -2.51
N GLU A 24 4.55 14.37 -3.25
CA GLU A 24 5.44 15.45 -2.80
C GLU A 24 4.82 16.31 -1.69
N ARG A 25 3.52 16.61 -1.79
CA ARG A 25 2.82 17.53 -0.87
C ARG A 25 2.12 16.83 0.29
N LEU A 26 1.71 15.57 0.15
CA LEU A 26 0.86 14.90 1.13
C LEU A 26 1.60 13.74 1.80
N LEU A 27 1.89 12.68 1.03
CA LEU A 27 2.46 11.46 1.60
C LEU A 27 3.87 11.71 2.17
N ALA A 28 4.80 12.29 1.40
CA ALA A 28 6.18 12.44 1.86
C ALA A 28 6.32 13.31 3.13
N PRO A 29 5.64 14.47 3.24
CA PRO A 29 5.63 15.23 4.50
C PRO A 29 5.06 14.46 5.68
N SER A 30 3.98 13.68 5.48
CA SER A 30 3.39 12.86 6.54
C SER A 30 4.33 11.74 7.00
N LEU A 31 5.04 11.09 6.07
CA LEU A 31 6.06 10.10 6.37
C LEU A 31 7.28 10.71 7.07
N ALA A 32 7.68 11.92 6.70
CA ALA A 32 8.77 12.63 7.38
C ALA A 32 8.40 12.99 8.83
N ALA A 33 7.14 13.38 9.06
CA ALA A 33 6.66 13.73 10.39
C ALA A 33 6.54 12.52 11.32
N PHE A 34 6.08 11.38 10.81
CA PHE A 34 5.63 10.27 11.66
C PHE A 34 6.27 8.90 11.37
N GLY A 35 6.97 8.76 10.24
CA GLY A 35 7.47 7.48 9.73
C GLY A 35 8.95 7.20 10.02
N GLY A 36 9.60 8.04 10.83
CA GLY A 36 11.05 7.96 11.06
C GLY A 36 11.54 6.62 11.60
N GLU A 37 10.75 5.95 12.44
CA GLU A 37 11.03 4.60 12.96
C GLU A 37 10.31 3.49 12.20
N LEU A 38 9.39 3.83 11.30
CA LEU A 38 8.67 2.87 10.47
C LEU A 38 9.47 2.45 9.25
N LEU A 39 10.01 3.41 8.50
CA LEU A 39 10.45 3.18 7.12
C LEU A 39 11.94 2.83 6.98
N GLY A 40 12.18 1.68 6.36
CA GLY A 40 13.45 1.19 5.84
C GLY A 40 13.72 1.84 4.49
N THR A 41 13.65 1.08 3.39
CA THR A 41 13.70 1.63 2.02
C THR A 41 12.30 1.82 1.45
N CYS A 42 11.96 3.01 0.98
CA CYS A 42 10.74 3.27 0.23
C CYS A 42 11.04 3.27 -1.28
N TRP A 43 10.68 2.19 -1.96
CA TRP A 43 10.85 2.01 -3.40
C TRP A 43 9.80 2.84 -4.15
N VAL A 44 10.22 3.97 -4.71
CA VAL A 44 9.39 4.86 -5.55
C VAL A 44 9.45 4.35 -6.98
N VAL A 45 8.42 3.61 -7.40
CA VAL A 45 8.39 2.93 -8.69
C VAL A 45 7.69 3.81 -9.72
N VAL A 46 8.39 4.18 -10.79
CA VAL A 46 7.90 5.14 -11.79
C VAL A 46 7.99 4.62 -13.23
N PRO A 47 7.14 5.10 -14.16
CA PRO A 47 7.28 4.84 -15.58
C PRO A 47 8.68 5.22 -16.12
N PRO A 48 9.18 4.55 -17.17
CA PRO A 48 10.52 4.81 -17.72
C PRO A 48 10.76 6.29 -18.07
N ALA A 49 9.73 6.97 -18.57
CA ALA A 49 9.81 8.38 -18.96
C ALA A 49 10.05 9.32 -17.77
N LEU A 50 9.69 8.92 -16.54
CA LEU A 50 9.76 9.77 -15.36
C LEU A 50 11.02 9.54 -14.52
N VAL A 51 11.79 8.47 -14.73
CA VAL A 51 12.92 8.09 -13.86
C VAL A 51 13.89 9.25 -13.60
N ASN A 52 14.31 9.96 -14.65
CA ASN A 52 15.25 11.07 -14.52
C ASN A 52 14.67 12.28 -13.78
N GLU A 53 13.40 12.58 -13.99
CA GLU A 53 12.71 13.68 -13.30
C GLU A 53 12.46 13.30 -11.84
N ALA A 54 11.90 12.12 -11.60
CA ALA A 54 11.61 11.56 -10.30
C ALA A 54 12.88 11.51 -9.44
N THR A 55 14.01 11.04 -9.97
CA THR A 55 15.29 11.01 -9.23
C THR A 55 15.75 12.38 -8.74
N LYS A 56 15.45 13.45 -9.50
CA LYS A 56 15.80 14.84 -9.12
C LYS A 56 14.79 15.47 -8.17
N ARG A 57 13.51 15.12 -8.31
CA ARG A 57 12.40 15.68 -7.53
C ARG A 57 12.12 14.92 -6.24
N CYS A 58 12.58 13.67 -6.13
CA CYS A 58 12.29 12.83 -4.97
C CYS A 58 12.79 13.53 -3.69
N PRO A 59 11.96 13.61 -2.64
CA PRO A 59 12.39 14.19 -1.37
C PRO A 59 13.63 13.50 -0.80
N SER A 60 14.38 14.21 0.04
CA SER A 60 15.42 13.57 0.85
C SER A 60 14.78 12.58 1.83
N GLY A 61 15.43 11.44 2.06
CA GLY A 61 14.92 10.43 2.98
C GLY A 61 15.18 9.01 2.49
N PRO A 62 14.40 8.02 2.95
CA PRO A 62 14.56 6.62 2.59
C PRO A 62 14.10 6.26 1.16
N TYR A 63 13.92 7.23 0.28
CA TYR A 63 13.32 7.02 -1.03
C TYR A 63 14.33 6.54 -2.06
N TYR A 64 13.98 5.48 -2.79
CA TYR A 64 14.78 4.95 -3.88
C TYR A 64 13.93 4.86 -5.15
N VAL A 65 14.26 5.67 -6.15
CA VAL A 65 13.54 5.70 -7.43
C VAL A 65 13.99 4.53 -8.30
N VAL A 66 13.03 3.75 -8.80
CA VAL A 66 13.27 2.61 -9.70
C VAL A 66 12.27 2.60 -10.85
N CYS A 67 12.71 2.13 -12.02
CA CYS A 67 11.86 2.00 -13.19
C CYS A 67 10.85 0.85 -13.02
N GLU A 68 9.58 1.08 -13.39
CA GLU A 68 8.53 0.06 -13.32
C GLU A 68 8.85 -1.18 -14.18
N GLU A 69 9.54 -1.01 -15.31
CA GLU A 69 9.97 -2.12 -16.18
C GLU A 69 11.10 -2.97 -15.58
N GLU A 70 11.86 -2.43 -14.63
CA GLU A 70 12.83 -3.23 -13.88
C GLU A 70 12.13 -4.10 -12.83
N VAL A 71 11.12 -3.54 -12.16
CA VAL A 71 10.34 -4.20 -11.11
C VAL A 71 9.38 -5.24 -11.70
N ALA A 72 8.62 -4.84 -12.70
CA ALA A 72 7.59 -5.65 -13.35
C ALA A 72 7.73 -5.53 -14.88
N PRO A 73 8.60 -6.35 -15.50
CA PRO A 73 8.78 -6.34 -16.94
C PRO A 73 7.48 -6.60 -17.70
N GLY A 74 7.19 -5.78 -18.70
CA GLY A 74 6.00 -5.90 -19.56
C GLY A 74 4.81 -5.04 -19.11
N LEU A 75 4.99 -4.14 -18.14
CA LEU A 75 3.97 -3.16 -17.73
C LEU A 75 3.62 -2.17 -18.82
N SER A 76 4.54 -1.84 -19.72
CA SER A 76 4.32 -1.02 -20.92
C SER A 76 3.23 -1.54 -21.85
N ARG A 77 2.80 -2.79 -21.70
CA ARG A 77 1.64 -3.36 -22.40
C ARG A 77 0.31 -2.81 -21.89
N LEU A 78 0.29 -2.24 -20.69
CA LEU A 78 -0.87 -1.61 -20.07
C LEU A 78 -0.86 -0.10 -20.32
N CYS A 79 -2.04 0.52 -20.35
CA CYS A 79 -2.17 1.96 -20.50
C CYS A 79 -1.57 2.69 -19.29
N GLU A 80 -0.98 3.89 -19.50
CA GLU A 80 -0.38 4.68 -18.41
C GLU A 80 -1.37 5.11 -17.33
N ARG A 81 -2.65 5.26 -17.68
CA ARG A 81 -3.72 5.61 -16.73
C ARG A 81 -4.38 4.39 -16.08
N ASP A 82 -3.84 3.20 -16.33
CA ASP A 82 -4.41 1.98 -15.81
C ASP A 82 -3.93 1.72 -14.38
N TRP A 83 -4.84 1.85 -13.42
CA TRP A 83 -4.59 1.56 -12.01
C TRP A 83 -4.19 0.08 -11.77
N PHE A 84 -4.43 -0.83 -12.73
CA PHE A 84 -3.87 -2.19 -12.69
C PHE A 84 -2.34 -2.22 -12.66
N LYS A 85 -1.65 -1.21 -13.24
CA LYS A 85 -0.19 -1.12 -13.15
C LYS A 85 0.30 -1.07 -11.70
N GLN A 86 -0.34 -0.24 -10.87
CA GLN A 86 0.06 -0.06 -9.48
C GLN A 86 -0.04 -1.37 -8.69
N GLN A 87 -1.07 -2.16 -8.96
CA GLN A 87 -1.33 -3.45 -8.30
C GLN A 87 -0.29 -4.51 -8.65
N VAL A 88 0.10 -4.57 -9.93
CA VAL A 88 1.21 -5.44 -10.39
C VAL A 88 2.52 -5.05 -9.70
N VAL A 89 2.84 -3.76 -9.64
CA VAL A 89 4.05 -3.25 -8.98
C VAL A 89 4.08 -3.65 -7.51
N LYS A 90 2.96 -3.48 -6.78
CA LYS A 90 2.85 -3.80 -5.35
C LYS A 90 3.15 -5.27 -5.04
N LEU A 91 2.89 -6.20 -5.96
CA LEU A 91 3.29 -7.60 -5.82
C LEU A 91 4.73 -7.86 -6.31
N ALA A 92 5.10 -7.29 -7.46
CA ALA A 92 6.38 -7.55 -8.11
C ALA A 92 7.60 -7.05 -7.30
N ILE A 93 7.43 -6.01 -6.49
CA ILE A 93 8.48 -5.45 -5.63
C ILE A 93 9.02 -6.44 -4.58
N SER A 94 8.31 -7.54 -4.32
CA SER A 94 8.76 -8.62 -3.42
C SER A 94 10.15 -9.19 -3.79
N ALA A 95 10.60 -9.00 -5.04
CA ALA A 95 11.95 -9.38 -5.48
C ALA A 95 13.06 -8.35 -5.14
N PHE A 96 12.69 -7.17 -4.66
CA PHE A 96 13.58 -6.01 -4.42
C PHE A 96 13.69 -5.66 -2.93
N VAL A 97 12.57 -5.76 -2.21
CA VAL A 97 12.53 -5.51 -0.76
C VAL A 97 13.43 -6.50 -0.01
N ARG A 98 13.99 -6.04 1.12
CA ARG A 98 14.93 -6.81 1.95
C ARG A 98 14.33 -7.29 3.26
N THR A 99 13.18 -6.75 3.64
CA THR A 99 12.45 -7.11 4.85
C THR A 99 11.45 -8.23 4.57
N ASP A 100 11.15 -9.06 5.59
CA ASP A 100 10.21 -10.19 5.44
C ASP A 100 8.78 -9.76 5.10
N PHE A 101 8.44 -8.54 5.51
CA PHE A 101 7.19 -7.85 5.23
C PHE A 101 7.47 -6.47 4.67
N TYR A 102 6.58 -5.96 3.83
CA TYR A 102 6.69 -4.61 3.28
C TYR A 102 5.33 -3.91 3.22
N LEU A 103 5.37 -2.58 3.31
CA LEU A 103 4.19 -1.72 3.24
C LEU A 103 3.88 -1.36 1.79
N THR A 104 2.63 -1.51 1.36
CA THR A 104 2.13 -0.91 0.11
C THR A 104 1.58 0.47 0.41
N LEU A 105 1.91 1.45 -0.43
CA LEU A 105 1.46 2.83 -0.32
C LEU A 105 0.93 3.31 -1.67
N ASP A 106 -0.03 4.24 -1.61
CA ASP A 106 -0.47 5.07 -2.72
C ASP A 106 -0.17 6.54 -2.40
N ALA A 107 -0.07 7.40 -3.42
CA ALA A 107 0.31 8.81 -3.24
C ALA A 107 -0.75 9.64 -2.49
N ASP A 108 -1.97 9.14 -2.37
CA ASP A 108 -3.10 9.74 -1.65
C ASP A 108 -3.28 9.23 -0.21
N VAL A 109 -2.30 8.50 0.31
CA VAL A 109 -2.22 8.06 1.70
C VAL A 109 -1.49 9.11 2.56
N LEU A 110 -1.98 9.30 3.79
CA LEU A 110 -1.36 10.10 4.83
C LEU A 110 -1.02 9.22 6.02
N LEU A 111 0.22 9.26 6.50
CA LEU A 111 0.56 8.74 7.83
C LEU A 111 0.20 9.80 8.87
N VAL A 112 -0.68 9.47 9.81
CA VAL A 112 -1.27 10.47 10.73
C VAL A 112 -0.80 10.33 12.17
N ARG A 113 0.08 9.34 12.44
CA ARG A 113 0.64 9.08 13.77
C ARG A 113 1.99 8.42 13.67
N ASN A 114 2.85 8.72 14.66
CA ASN A 114 4.12 8.02 14.87
C ASN A 114 3.91 6.50 14.83
N ALA A 115 4.69 5.84 14.00
CA ALA A 115 4.58 4.41 13.81
C ALA A 115 5.95 3.75 13.73
N THR A 116 5.99 2.48 14.11
CA THR A 116 7.17 1.61 14.08
C THR A 116 6.81 0.32 13.34
N ALA A 117 7.80 -0.44 12.88
CA ALA A 117 7.52 -1.73 12.24
C ALA A 117 6.73 -2.70 13.16
N ARG A 118 6.88 -2.59 14.49
CA ARG A 118 6.22 -3.46 15.49
C ARG A 118 4.72 -3.19 15.61
N ASP A 119 4.27 -2.02 15.20
CA ASP A 119 2.85 -1.70 15.15
C ASP A 119 2.16 -2.52 14.06
N PHE A 120 2.89 -2.83 12.99
CA PHE A 120 2.42 -3.55 11.81
C PHE A 120 2.75 -5.04 11.84
N VAL A 121 3.85 -5.45 12.47
CA VAL A 121 4.31 -6.84 12.53
C VAL A 121 4.49 -7.29 13.98
N LYS A 122 3.71 -8.29 14.40
CA LYS A 122 3.67 -8.84 15.75
C LYS A 122 3.93 -10.34 15.71
N ASP A 123 4.91 -10.80 16.48
CA ASP A 123 5.30 -12.22 16.57
C ASP A 123 5.54 -12.87 15.19
N GLY A 124 6.21 -12.14 14.28
CA GLY A 124 6.51 -12.61 12.93
C GLY A 124 5.29 -12.67 11.99
N ARG A 125 4.19 -12.01 12.33
CA ARG A 125 2.97 -11.94 11.52
C ARG A 125 2.58 -10.48 11.27
N ALA A 126 2.13 -10.16 10.07
CA ALA A 126 1.72 -8.81 9.69
C ALA A 126 0.24 -8.52 9.93
N TRP A 127 -0.11 -7.26 10.12
CA TRP A 127 -1.48 -6.77 10.21
C TRP A 127 -2.23 -7.11 8.94
N LEU A 128 -3.39 -7.75 9.07
CA LEU A 128 -4.33 -7.89 7.97
C LEU A 128 -5.75 -7.59 8.45
N CYS A 129 -6.32 -6.51 7.93
CA CYS A 129 -7.74 -6.23 8.11
C CYS A 129 -8.54 -7.23 7.27
N ALA A 130 -9.48 -7.93 7.88
CA ALA A 130 -10.44 -8.76 7.18
C ALA A 130 -11.86 -8.62 7.77
N THR A 131 -12.85 -8.55 6.89
CA THR A 131 -14.26 -8.31 7.25
C THR A 131 -15.19 -9.23 6.44
N ASP A 132 -16.40 -9.47 6.93
CA ASP A 132 -17.45 -10.18 6.17
C ASP A 132 -18.35 -9.20 5.39
N ALA A 133 -18.13 -7.90 5.56
CA ALA A 133 -18.87 -6.83 4.93
C ALA A 133 -17.91 -5.92 4.18
N GLY A 134 -17.92 -6.00 2.86
CA GLY A 134 -17.06 -5.18 2.03
C GLY A 134 -17.72 -4.68 0.77
N ILE A 135 -16.94 -3.87 0.06
CA ILE A 135 -17.31 -3.23 -1.19
C ILE A 135 -16.60 -3.96 -2.35
N HIS A 136 -17.11 -3.78 -3.57
CA HIS A 136 -16.54 -4.35 -4.79
C HIS A 136 -16.44 -5.88 -4.84
N PRO A 137 -17.55 -6.64 -4.70
CA PRO A 137 -17.54 -8.09 -4.85
C PRO A 137 -16.96 -8.55 -6.20
N GLU A 138 -17.05 -7.73 -7.25
CA GLU A 138 -16.45 -7.99 -8.56
C GLU A 138 -14.94 -8.18 -8.50
N TRP A 139 -14.21 -7.47 -7.62
CA TRP A 139 -12.76 -7.61 -7.47
C TRP A 139 -12.37 -9.01 -6.98
N TYR A 140 -13.15 -9.55 -6.05
CA TYR A 140 -12.96 -10.90 -5.51
C TYR A 140 -13.36 -11.97 -6.52
N GLN A 141 -14.39 -11.71 -7.34
CA GLN A 141 -14.76 -12.60 -8.45
C GLN A 141 -13.67 -12.67 -9.53
N TRP A 142 -13.07 -11.53 -9.88
CA TRP A 142 -11.94 -11.48 -10.79
C TRP A 142 -10.74 -12.28 -10.26
N SER A 143 -10.33 -12.00 -9.02
CA SER A 143 -9.18 -12.67 -8.40
C SER A 143 -9.40 -14.17 -8.17
N SER A 144 -10.61 -14.59 -7.77
CA SER A 144 -10.93 -16.02 -7.64
C SER A 144 -10.93 -16.75 -8.99
N SER A 145 -11.34 -16.09 -10.07
CA SER A 145 -11.26 -16.61 -11.43
C SER A 145 -9.81 -16.83 -11.87
N VAL A 146 -8.92 -15.86 -11.61
CA VAL A 146 -7.47 -15.98 -11.84
C VAL A 146 -6.89 -17.16 -11.08
N LEU A 147 -7.24 -17.29 -9.80
CA LEU A 147 -6.73 -18.34 -8.91
C LEU A 147 -7.35 -19.71 -9.15
N ARG A 148 -8.40 -19.81 -9.97
CA ARG A 148 -9.20 -21.03 -10.19
C ARG A 148 -9.68 -21.65 -8.87
N THR A 149 -10.15 -20.79 -7.97
CA THR A 149 -10.67 -21.16 -6.65
C THR A 149 -11.99 -20.42 -6.38
N THR A 150 -12.60 -20.67 -5.23
CA THR A 150 -13.81 -19.97 -4.78
C THR A 150 -13.47 -18.95 -3.71
N TRP A 151 -13.96 -17.73 -3.87
CA TRP A 151 -13.99 -16.75 -2.79
C TRP A 151 -15.05 -17.13 -1.75
N ASN A 152 -14.72 -17.03 -0.47
CA ASN A 152 -15.56 -17.46 0.66
C ASN A 152 -16.47 -16.35 1.23
N GLY A 153 -16.46 -15.16 0.65
CA GLY A 153 -17.23 -14.00 1.13
C GLY A 153 -16.42 -13.02 2.02
N ARG A 154 -15.17 -13.32 2.37
CA ARG A 154 -14.33 -12.43 3.19
C ARG A 154 -13.64 -11.34 2.37
N TYR A 155 -13.64 -10.13 2.89
CA TYR A 155 -12.98 -8.97 2.32
C TYR A 155 -11.72 -8.61 3.10
N TYR A 156 -10.73 -8.06 2.41
CA TYR A 156 -9.45 -7.61 2.95
C TYR A 156 -9.27 -6.11 2.80
N GLY A 157 -8.57 -5.51 3.75
CA GLY A 157 -8.21 -4.08 3.70
C GLY A 157 -7.44 -3.71 2.43
N PHE A 158 -7.66 -2.48 1.98
CA PHE A 158 -7.00 -1.90 0.81
C PHE A 158 -5.64 -1.30 1.17
N THR A 159 -4.96 -0.71 0.19
CA THR A 159 -3.75 0.07 0.44
C THR A 159 -4.10 1.31 1.30
N PRO A 160 -3.32 1.63 2.36
CA PRO A 160 -2.08 0.99 2.78
C PRO A 160 -2.28 -0.40 3.42
N ALA A 161 -1.46 -1.36 2.98
CA ALA A 161 -1.50 -2.74 3.45
C ALA A 161 -0.09 -3.30 3.67
N VAL A 162 0.02 -4.37 4.46
CA VAL A 162 1.30 -5.03 4.74
C VAL A 162 1.29 -6.41 4.10
N LEU A 163 2.26 -6.67 3.22
CA LEU A 163 2.37 -7.95 2.51
C LEU A 163 3.62 -8.71 2.98
N SER A 164 3.48 -10.04 3.12
CA SER A 164 4.63 -10.94 3.33
C SER A 164 5.33 -11.26 2.00
N VAL A 165 6.65 -11.12 1.97
CA VAL A 165 7.48 -11.48 0.81
C VAL A 165 7.35 -12.97 0.47
N ASP A 166 7.39 -13.84 1.47
CA ASP A 166 7.27 -15.28 1.28
C ASP A 166 5.90 -15.68 0.74
N ALA A 167 4.83 -15.09 1.28
CA ALA A 167 3.48 -15.29 0.77
C ALA A 167 3.32 -14.86 -0.69
N VAL A 168 3.87 -13.69 -1.08
CA VAL A 168 3.83 -13.23 -2.48
C VAL A 168 4.63 -14.17 -3.38
N ASN A 169 5.79 -14.65 -2.93
CA ASN A 169 6.58 -15.63 -3.68
C ASN A 169 5.85 -16.98 -3.80
N GLU A 170 5.12 -17.41 -2.76
CA GLU A 170 4.24 -18.58 -2.81
C GLU A 170 3.10 -18.40 -3.83
N LEU A 171 2.44 -17.22 -3.83
CA LEU A 171 1.44 -16.85 -4.83
C LEU A 171 2.02 -16.91 -6.25
N PHE A 172 3.20 -16.34 -6.50
CA PHE A 172 3.84 -16.39 -7.82
C PHE A 172 4.13 -17.82 -8.29
N ARG A 173 4.61 -18.69 -7.38
CA ARG A 173 4.77 -20.12 -7.69
C ARG A 173 3.43 -20.78 -8.02
N TYR A 174 2.37 -20.42 -7.30
CA TYR A 174 1.02 -20.91 -7.56
C TYR A 174 0.52 -20.49 -8.94
N ILE A 175 0.64 -19.20 -9.29
CA ILE A 175 0.26 -18.67 -10.60
C ILE A 175 0.99 -19.41 -11.71
N CYS A 176 2.32 -19.48 -11.67
CA CYS A 176 3.09 -20.22 -12.68
C CYS A 176 2.67 -21.68 -12.80
N ARG A 177 2.33 -22.34 -11.68
CA ARG A 177 1.86 -23.73 -11.70
C ARG A 177 0.54 -23.89 -12.46
N ILE A 178 -0.40 -22.95 -12.33
CA ILE A 178 -1.72 -23.05 -12.97
C ILE A 178 -1.73 -22.53 -14.41
N THR A 179 -0.85 -21.59 -14.75
CA THR A 179 -0.74 -21.01 -16.10
C THR A 179 0.20 -21.78 -17.01
N ARG A 180 1.25 -22.38 -16.44
CA ARG A 180 2.35 -23.04 -17.17
C ARG A 180 2.60 -24.45 -16.60
N PRO A 181 1.63 -25.38 -16.73
CA PRO A 181 1.80 -26.74 -16.22
C PRO A 181 3.02 -27.42 -16.88
N GLY A 182 3.89 -28.00 -16.07
CA GLY A 182 5.12 -28.67 -16.53
C GLY A 182 6.38 -27.82 -16.51
N LEU A 183 6.30 -26.54 -16.12
CA LEU A 183 7.48 -25.71 -15.88
C LEU A 183 8.33 -26.28 -14.73
N THR A 184 9.60 -26.60 -14.98
CA THR A 184 10.51 -27.22 -14.01
C THR A 184 11.24 -26.19 -13.12
N LYS A 185 11.76 -26.65 -11.97
CA LYS A 185 12.52 -25.83 -11.02
C LYS A 185 13.75 -25.21 -11.68
N GLY A 186 13.98 -23.90 -11.47
CA GLY A 186 15.21 -23.19 -11.88
C GLY A 186 15.01 -21.91 -12.69
N ILE A 187 13.77 -21.59 -13.10
CA ILE A 187 13.45 -20.37 -13.85
C ILE A 187 13.14 -19.22 -12.86
N ARG A 188 13.36 -17.97 -13.28
CA ARG A 188 12.98 -16.76 -12.50
C ARG A 188 11.45 -16.65 -12.38
N ILE A 189 10.89 -17.38 -11.42
CA ILE A 189 9.44 -17.54 -11.20
C ILE A 189 8.73 -16.18 -11.13
N ASN A 190 9.29 -15.21 -10.40
CA ASN A 190 8.66 -13.91 -10.20
C ASN A 190 8.40 -13.18 -11.53
N ARG A 191 9.36 -13.17 -12.46
CA ARG A 191 9.18 -12.51 -13.76
C ARG A 191 8.12 -13.18 -14.62
N LEU A 192 8.06 -14.51 -14.61
CA LEU A 192 7.03 -15.25 -15.36
C LEU A 192 5.65 -15.03 -14.74
N ALA A 193 5.54 -15.10 -13.42
CA ALA A 193 4.29 -14.87 -12.71
C ALA A 193 3.77 -13.44 -12.94
N VAL A 194 4.64 -12.43 -12.92
CA VAL A 194 4.25 -11.05 -13.24
C VAL A 194 3.73 -10.94 -14.67
N SER A 195 4.41 -11.54 -15.64
CA SER A 195 3.92 -11.56 -17.03
C SER A 195 2.55 -12.23 -17.14
N ASP A 196 2.37 -13.37 -16.48
CA ASP A 196 1.11 -14.12 -16.46
C ASP A 196 0.00 -13.31 -15.80
N LEU A 197 0.28 -12.64 -14.69
CA LEU A 197 -0.68 -11.80 -13.99
C LEU A 197 -1.12 -10.61 -14.83
N ILE A 198 -0.21 -9.98 -15.59
CA ILE A 198 -0.58 -8.93 -16.55
C ILE A 198 -1.54 -9.48 -17.61
N ASP A 199 -1.30 -10.69 -18.11
CA ASP A 199 -2.14 -11.33 -19.14
C ASP A 199 -3.51 -11.79 -18.61
N LEU A 200 -3.62 -11.97 -17.29
CA LEU A 200 -4.82 -12.46 -16.60
C LEU A 200 -5.66 -11.35 -15.96
N LEU A 201 -5.33 -10.07 -16.21
CA LEU A 201 -6.18 -8.96 -15.78
C LEU A 201 -7.62 -9.11 -16.33
N PRO A 202 -8.65 -8.68 -15.56
CA PRO A 202 -8.56 -7.93 -14.31
C PRO A 202 -8.38 -8.81 -13.06
N TRP A 203 -7.80 -8.22 -12.00
CA TRP A 203 -7.74 -8.71 -10.62
C TRP A 203 -7.26 -7.58 -9.71
N THR A 204 -7.35 -7.74 -8.38
CA THR A 204 -6.76 -6.76 -7.44
C THR A 204 -5.75 -7.32 -6.47
N GLU A 205 -4.73 -6.55 -6.09
CA GLU A 205 -3.58 -7.07 -5.32
C GLU A 205 -4.02 -7.65 -3.97
N HIS A 206 -4.86 -6.92 -3.26
CA HIS A 206 -5.36 -7.31 -1.94
C HIS A 206 -6.29 -8.53 -2.03
N SER A 207 -7.20 -8.59 -3.01
CA SER A 207 -8.12 -9.72 -3.14
C SER A 207 -7.40 -10.96 -3.66
N LEU A 208 -6.49 -10.84 -4.63
CA LEU A 208 -5.68 -11.93 -5.15
C LEU A 208 -4.79 -12.53 -4.07
N TYR A 209 -4.12 -11.67 -3.30
CA TYR A 209 -3.26 -12.08 -2.19
C TYR A 209 -4.06 -12.77 -1.08
N GLY A 210 -5.14 -12.15 -0.61
CA GLY A 210 -5.95 -12.68 0.48
C GLY A 210 -6.66 -13.99 0.14
N ILE A 211 -7.31 -14.07 -1.03
CA ILE A 211 -7.97 -15.31 -1.50
C ILE A 211 -6.94 -16.44 -1.63
N TYR A 212 -5.74 -16.15 -2.14
CA TYR A 212 -4.69 -17.15 -2.24
C TYR A 212 -4.28 -17.69 -0.86
N LEU A 213 -4.02 -16.80 0.11
CA LEU A 213 -3.63 -17.19 1.45
C LEU A 213 -4.68 -18.03 2.16
N GLU A 214 -5.97 -17.70 1.99
CA GLU A 214 -7.05 -18.52 2.52
C GLU A 214 -7.11 -19.89 1.85
N ALA A 215 -7.13 -19.94 0.52
CA ALA A 215 -7.20 -21.19 -0.22
C ALA A 215 -6.01 -22.12 0.07
N ALA A 216 -4.84 -21.54 0.37
CA ALA A 216 -3.64 -22.27 0.74
C ALA A 216 -3.54 -22.59 2.24
N ASN A 217 -4.49 -22.16 3.07
CA ASN A 217 -4.46 -22.25 4.53
C ASN A 217 -3.16 -21.66 5.13
N ARG A 218 -2.76 -20.50 4.61
CA ARG A 218 -1.53 -19.75 4.96
C ARG A 218 -1.80 -18.42 5.66
N LEU A 219 -3.06 -18.01 5.79
CA LEU A 219 -3.42 -16.69 6.31
C LEU A 219 -2.82 -16.43 7.70
N GLU A 220 -3.07 -17.32 8.67
CA GLU A 220 -2.60 -17.18 10.06
C GLU A 220 -1.09 -17.42 10.23
N GLN A 221 -0.43 -18.01 9.22
CA GLN A 221 1.02 -18.18 9.22
C GLN A 221 1.72 -16.84 8.99
N TYR A 222 1.19 -16.01 8.11
CA TYR A 222 1.81 -14.74 7.71
C TYR A 222 1.16 -13.53 8.36
N HIS A 223 -0.09 -13.64 8.81
CA HIS A 223 -0.85 -12.50 9.32
C HIS A 223 -1.51 -12.77 10.66
N TYR A 224 -1.61 -11.72 11.48
CA TYR A 224 -2.61 -11.66 12.53
C TYR A 224 -3.83 -10.94 11.94
N VAL A 225 -4.91 -11.69 11.84
CA VAL A 225 -6.15 -11.21 11.21
C VAL A 225 -6.97 -10.44 12.24
N THR A 226 -7.43 -9.24 11.88
CA THR A 226 -8.25 -8.37 12.71
C THR A 226 -9.35 -7.74 11.87
N SER A 227 -10.45 -7.29 12.48
CA SER A 227 -11.47 -6.47 11.80
C SER A 227 -11.10 -4.99 11.73
N GLN A 228 -10.02 -4.58 12.40
CA GLN A 228 -9.58 -3.20 12.46
C GLN A 228 -8.74 -2.84 11.23
N SER A 229 -9.11 -1.73 10.57
CA SER A 229 -8.37 -1.18 9.44
C SER A 229 -7.08 -0.50 9.88
N LEU A 230 -6.09 -0.44 8.98
CA LEU A 230 -4.91 0.41 9.18
C LEU A 230 -5.21 1.89 8.98
N TYR A 231 -6.32 2.17 8.32
CA TYR A 231 -6.78 3.51 7.95
C TYR A 231 -8.21 3.75 8.39
N GLU A 232 -8.48 4.97 8.85
CA GLU A 232 -9.81 5.50 9.14
C GLU A 232 -9.83 7.01 8.89
N ASN A 233 -11.01 7.64 9.08
CA ASN A 233 -11.24 9.06 8.82
C ASN A 233 -10.71 9.49 7.43
N SER A 234 -11.18 8.77 6.42
CA SER A 234 -10.76 8.90 5.03
C SER A 234 -11.85 9.55 4.16
N VAL A 235 -11.43 10.16 3.06
CA VAL A 235 -12.27 10.70 1.99
C VAL A 235 -12.11 9.79 0.77
N TRP A 236 -13.14 9.02 0.48
CA TRP A 236 -13.15 8.04 -0.63
C TRP A 236 -13.90 8.57 -1.85
N LYS A 237 -14.91 9.41 -1.63
CA LYS A 237 -15.83 9.84 -2.71
C LYS A 237 -15.93 11.35 -2.84
N PRO A 238 -16.29 11.85 -4.03
CA PRO A 238 -16.63 13.25 -4.20
C PRO A 238 -17.71 13.69 -3.21
N GLY A 239 -17.49 14.83 -2.58
CA GLY A 239 -18.40 15.42 -1.58
C GLY A 239 -18.11 15.07 -0.12
N GLU A 240 -17.38 13.98 0.17
CA GLU A 240 -17.03 13.62 1.56
C GLU A 240 -16.05 14.61 2.20
N PHE A 241 -15.22 15.28 1.38
CA PHE A 241 -14.24 16.26 1.83
C PHE A 241 -14.85 17.46 2.58
N ALA A 242 -16.05 17.88 2.21
CA ALA A 242 -16.69 19.06 2.82
C ALA A 242 -17.03 18.86 4.30
N SER A 243 -17.27 17.62 4.71
CA SER A 243 -17.56 17.22 6.09
C SER A 243 -16.38 16.54 6.79
N TRP A 244 -15.24 16.44 6.13
CA TRP A 244 -14.06 15.78 6.67
C TRP A 244 -13.33 16.69 7.65
N ASP A 245 -13.18 16.23 8.89
CA ASP A 245 -12.35 16.88 9.89
C ASP A 245 -11.01 16.14 10.00
N PRO A 246 -9.89 16.70 9.49
CA PRO A 246 -8.58 16.06 9.62
C PRO A 246 -8.15 15.90 11.08
N ALA A 247 -8.65 16.72 12.01
CA ALA A 247 -8.24 16.71 13.40
C ALA A 247 -8.46 15.34 14.06
N ASP A 248 -9.54 14.65 13.68
CA ASP A 248 -9.87 13.31 14.17
C ASP A 248 -8.80 12.27 13.82
N SER A 249 -8.06 12.46 12.72
CA SER A 249 -6.93 11.60 12.34
C SER A 249 -5.69 11.81 13.20
N PHE A 250 -5.51 13.00 13.76
CA PHE A 250 -4.30 13.39 14.50
C PHE A 250 -4.49 13.38 16.03
N ARG A 251 -5.59 12.80 16.50
CA ARG A 251 -5.83 12.58 17.93
C ARG A 251 -4.82 11.60 18.51
N LEU A 252 -4.40 11.84 19.75
CA LEU A 252 -3.46 10.96 20.47
C LEU A 252 -4.02 9.55 20.72
N ASP A 253 -5.34 9.42 20.80
CA ASP A 253 -6.06 8.16 21.07
C ASP A 253 -6.63 7.49 19.81
N ALA A 254 -6.33 8.00 18.61
CA ALA A 254 -6.66 7.32 17.36
C ALA A 254 -6.02 5.92 17.35
N ASP A 255 -6.75 4.89 16.92
CA ASP A 255 -6.27 3.50 16.93
C ASP A 255 -5.77 3.02 15.56
N PHE A 256 -5.87 3.87 14.53
CA PHE A 256 -5.35 3.67 13.18
C PHE A 256 -4.06 4.45 12.93
N PHE A 257 -3.40 4.20 11.79
CA PHE A 257 -2.14 4.85 11.44
C PHE A 257 -2.23 5.76 10.22
N PHE A 258 -3.19 5.48 9.33
CA PHE A 258 -3.31 6.18 8.07
C PHE A 258 -4.67 6.83 7.89
N SER A 259 -4.71 7.89 7.09
CA SER A 259 -5.92 8.45 6.51
C SER A 259 -5.73 8.50 4.99
N VAL A 260 -6.81 8.32 4.22
CA VAL A 260 -6.74 8.31 2.75
C VAL A 260 -7.60 9.44 2.23
N VAL A 261 -7.05 10.28 1.36
CA VAL A 261 -7.83 11.31 0.65
C VAL A 261 -7.78 10.99 -0.83
N GLN A 262 -8.63 10.06 -1.24
CA GLN A 262 -8.51 9.34 -2.51
C GLN A 262 -8.45 10.29 -3.71
N SER A 263 -7.56 9.99 -4.65
CA SER A 263 -7.40 10.76 -5.89
C SER A 263 -8.71 10.89 -6.70
N THR A 264 -9.57 9.87 -6.68
CA THR A 264 -10.89 9.86 -7.34
C THR A 264 -11.97 10.66 -6.61
N ALA A 265 -11.68 11.19 -5.42
CA ALA A 265 -12.57 12.13 -4.74
C ALA A 265 -12.52 13.54 -5.36
N GLU A 266 -11.62 13.77 -6.33
CA GLU A 266 -11.47 15.02 -7.10
C GLU A 266 -11.17 16.25 -6.24
N VAL A 267 -10.60 16.04 -5.05
CA VAL A 267 -10.15 17.12 -4.16
C VAL A 267 -8.80 17.66 -4.63
N PRO A 268 -8.66 18.98 -4.85
CA PRO A 268 -7.38 19.60 -5.16
C PRO A 268 -6.35 19.37 -4.04
N VAL A 269 -5.10 19.06 -4.42
CA VAL A 269 -4.01 18.79 -3.45
C VAL A 269 -3.78 19.96 -2.49
N LYS A 270 -3.91 21.19 -2.99
CA LYS A 270 -3.79 22.42 -2.21
C LYS A 270 -4.79 22.46 -1.05
N ASP A 271 -6.03 22.06 -1.28
CA ASP A 271 -7.09 22.12 -0.28
C ASP A 271 -6.87 21.07 0.81
N VAL A 272 -6.40 19.87 0.42
CA VAL A 272 -5.99 18.84 1.40
C VAL A 272 -4.82 19.34 2.23
N TRP A 273 -3.81 19.94 1.60
CA TRP A 273 -2.63 20.46 2.29
C TRP A 273 -2.96 21.55 3.31
N GLU A 274 -3.85 22.49 2.97
CA GLU A 274 -4.30 23.54 3.88
C GLU A 274 -4.94 22.96 5.17
N GLN A 275 -5.66 21.84 5.04
CA GLN A 275 -6.31 21.15 6.16
C GLN A 275 -5.31 20.37 7.03
N ILE A 276 -4.30 19.71 6.44
CA ILE A 276 -3.41 18.81 7.19
C ILE A 276 -2.09 19.45 7.66
N SER A 277 -1.60 20.48 6.97
CA SER A 277 -0.28 21.09 7.26
C SER A 277 -0.10 21.56 8.72
N PRO A 278 -1.12 22.09 9.42
CA PRO A 278 -0.96 22.46 10.84
C PRO A 278 -0.59 21.29 11.76
N TYR A 279 -0.95 20.05 11.38
CA TYR A 279 -0.65 18.84 12.15
C TYR A 279 0.73 18.27 11.84
N LEU A 280 1.23 18.48 10.61
CA LEU A 280 2.53 17.99 10.17
C LEU A 280 3.69 18.84 10.70
N GLU A 281 3.52 20.15 10.79
CA GLU A 281 4.56 21.08 11.26
C GLU A 281 4.83 20.96 12.77
N ASN A 282 3.86 20.47 13.54
CA ASN A 282 3.95 20.42 15.00
C ASN A 282 4.44 19.08 15.56
N GLY A 283 4.55 18.01 14.74
CA GLY A 283 5.14 16.71 15.11
C GLY A 283 4.56 16.02 16.35
N HIS A 284 3.48 16.55 16.92
CA HIS A 284 2.91 16.16 18.20
C HIS A 284 1.39 16.09 18.02
N GLY A 285 0.82 14.91 18.32
CA GLY A 285 -0.62 14.69 18.23
C GLY A 285 -1.41 15.72 19.05
N VAL A 286 -2.61 16.04 18.59
CA VAL A 286 -3.42 17.08 19.23
C VAL A 286 -4.06 16.50 20.49
N THR A 287 -3.82 17.13 21.63
CA THR A 287 -4.57 16.85 22.86
C THR A 287 -6.01 17.31 22.69
N ASN A 288 -6.99 16.52 23.16
CA ASN A 288 -8.43 16.85 23.09
C ASN A 288 -8.76 18.29 23.58
N ASP A 289 -7.96 18.88 24.47
CA ASP A 289 -8.13 20.26 24.96
C ASP A 289 -7.85 21.37 23.92
N ARG A 290 -7.15 21.09 22.82
CA ARG A 290 -6.90 22.07 21.74
C ARG A 290 -8.07 22.17 20.75
N LEU A 291 -8.88 21.12 20.62
CA LEU A 291 -10.07 21.11 19.76
C LEU A 291 -11.16 22.03 20.30
N LEU A 292 -11.21 22.21 21.63
CA LEU A 292 -12.17 23.10 22.30
C LEU A 292 -11.83 24.60 22.18
N LYS A 293 -10.69 24.98 21.60
CA LYS A 293 -10.25 26.39 21.52
C LYS A 293 -10.42 27.05 20.15
N ASN A 294 -10.90 26.32 19.15
CA ASN A 294 -11.20 26.89 17.82
C ASN A 294 -12.69 27.19 17.60
N GLU A 295 -13.56 26.91 18.58
CA GLU A 295 -14.85 27.60 18.68
C GLU A 295 -14.64 28.88 19.49
N VAL A 296 -14.90 30.04 18.88
CA VAL A 296 -14.78 31.43 19.38
C VAL A 296 -13.58 32.17 18.79
N ILE A 297 -13.74 32.63 17.54
CA ILE A 297 -13.56 34.04 17.13
C ILE A 297 -14.68 34.38 16.14
#